data_AF-W1DD28-F1
#
_entry.id   AF-W1DD28-F1
#
_cell.length_a   1.000
_cell.length_b   1.000
_cell.length_c   1.000
_cell.angle_alpha   90.00
_cell.angle_beta   90.00
_cell.angle_gamma   90.00
#
_symmetry.space_group_name_H-M   'P 1'
#
loop_
_entity.id
_entity.type
_entity.pdbx_description
1 polymer ?
#
loop_
_entity_poly.entity_id
_entity_poly.type
_entity_poly.pdbx_seq_one_letter_code
_entity_poly.pdbx_strand_id
1 'polypeptide(L)' 'MVRKLDRRGYSLHISEVMNDYPGEDKQIAAGYINKVIEREILRAPEQYLWVHRRF' A
#
# COMPACT_ATOMS: atom_id res chain seq x y z
N MET A 1 -2.86 -1.77 -6.92
CA MET A 1 -3.59 -2.33 -8.08
C MET A 1 -4.71 -3.22 -7.57
N VAL A 2 -5.85 -3.26 -8.24
CA VAL A 2 -7.00 -4.10 -7.85
C VAL A 2 -7.44 -4.95 -9.04
N ARG A 3 -7.54 -6.27 -8.86
CA ARG A 3 -8.04 -7.20 -9.88
C ARG A 3 -9.52 -6.94 -10.17
N LYS A 4 -9.89 -6.81 -11.44
CA LYS A 4 -11.29 -6.74 -11.88
C LYS A 4 -11.92 -8.13 -11.90
N LEU A 5 -13.23 -8.19 -11.66
CA LEU A 5 -14.03 -9.41 -11.80
C LEU A 5 -13.99 -9.95 -13.24
N ASP A 6 -14.39 -11.22 -13.39
CA ASP A 6 -14.58 -11.88 -14.70
C ASP A 6 -13.35 -11.84 -15.62
N ARG A 7 -12.14 -11.90 -15.04
CA ARG A 7 -10.86 -11.91 -15.77
C ARG A 7 -10.65 -10.64 -16.63
N ARG A 8 -11.28 -9.53 -16.29
CA ARG A 8 -11.18 -8.25 -17.04
C ARG A 8 -9.89 -7.45 -16.77
N GLY A 9 -8.85 -8.08 -16.24
CA GLY A 9 -7.55 -7.46 -15.94
C GLY A 9 -7.50 -6.74 -14.59
N TYR A 10 -6.75 -5.64 -14.52
CA TYR A 10 -6.45 -4.91 -13.28
C TYR A 10 -6.75 -3.41 -13.41
N SER A 11 -7.02 -2.75 -12.29
CA SER A 11 -7.02 -1.29 -12.15
C SER A 11 -5.75 -0.87 -11.39
N LEU A 12 -4.98 0.04 -11.97
CA LEU A 12 -3.82 0.64 -11.31
C LEU A 12 -4.26 1.92 -10.61
N HIS A 13 -3.89 2.05 -9.34
CA HIS A 13 -4.10 3.26 -8.54
C HIS A 13 -2.72 3.87 -8.29
N ILE A 14 -2.55 5.13 -8.72
CA ILE A 14 -1.34 5.92 -8.47
C ILE A 14 -1.79 7.08 -7.59
N SER A 15 -1.27 7.13 -6.37
CA SER A 15 -1.58 8.18 -5.42
C SER A 15 -0.79 9.45 -5.74
N GLU A 16 -1.22 10.57 -5.16
CA GLU A 16 -0.49 11.83 -5.23
C GLU A 16 0.91 11.70 -4.61
N VAL A 17 1.77 12.66 -4.95
CA VAL A 17 3.11 12.77 -4.39
C VAL A 17 3.02 12.99 -2.87
N MET A 18 3.82 12.25 -2.11
CA MET A 18 3.94 12.39 -0.66
C MET A 18 4.77 13.63 -0.33
N ASN A 19 4.12 14.77 -0.10
CA ASN A 19 4.78 16.05 0.20
C ASN A 19 5.26 16.15 1.66
N ASP A 20 4.69 15.33 2.55
CA ASP A 20 4.89 15.36 3.99
C ASP A 20 5.72 14.17 4.51
N TYR A 21 6.51 13.53 3.63
CA TYR A 21 7.35 12.41 4.02
C TYR A 21 8.47 12.83 4.99
N PRO A 22 8.54 12.30 6.22
CA PRO A 22 9.47 12.75 7.25
C PRO A 22 10.84 12.09 7.10
N GLY A 23 11.58 12.47 6.06
CA GLY A 23 12.84 11.81 5.65
C GLY A 23 14.03 11.93 6.61
N GLU A 24 13.99 12.86 7.57
CA GLU A 24 15.08 13.09 8.53
C GLU A 24 15.10 12.05 9.66
N ASP A 25 13.94 11.53 10.06
CA ASP A 25 13.81 10.52 11.10
C ASP A 25 13.37 9.19 10.50
N LYS A 26 14.26 8.19 10.56
CA LYS A 26 14.02 6.87 9.98
C LYS A 26 12.87 6.12 10.64
N GLN A 27 12.64 6.29 11.94
CA GLN A 27 11.53 5.62 12.63
C GLN A 27 10.20 6.23 12.25
N ILE A 28 10.12 7.57 12.23
CA ILE A 28 8.90 8.29 11.83
C ILE A 28 8.61 8.03 10.34
N ALA A 29 9.63 8.01 9.48
CA ALA A 29 9.52 7.65 8.07
C ALA A 29 8.97 6.24 7.86
N ALA A 30 9.50 5.26 8.59
CA ALA A 30 9.01 3.88 8.53
C ALA A 30 7.53 3.79 8.97
N GLY A 31 7.17 4.48 10.05
CA GLY A 31 5.77 4.57 10.52
C GLY A 31 4.84 5.23 9.49
N TYR A 32 5.29 6.29 8.84
CA TYR A 32 4.56 6.96 7.76
C TYR A 32 4.27 6.01 6.60
N ILE A 33 5.29 5.30 6.10
CA ILE A 33 5.14 4.35 4.99
C ILE A 33 4.26 3.15 5.38
N ASN A 34 4.35 2.65 6.61
CA ASN A 34 3.45 1.60 7.08
C ASN A 34 1.98 2.04 7.01
N LYS A 35 1.64 3.27 7.43
CA LYS A 35 0.27 3.81 7.29
C LYS A 35 -0.20 3.91 5.83
N VAL A 36 0.70 4.28 4.91
CA VAL A 36 0.39 4.31 3.48
C VAL A 36 0.11 2.89 2.96
N ILE A 37 0.96 1.92 3.32
CA ILE A 37 0.78 0.51 2.94
C ILE A 37 -0.55 -0.03 3.50
N GLU A 38 -0.88 0.23 4.76
CA GLU A 38 -2.14 -0.18 5.39
C GLU A 38 -3.36 0.33 4.60
N ARG A 39 -3.37 1.62 4.24
CA ARG A 39 -4.46 2.21 3.44
C ARG A 39 -4.61 1.53 2.08
N GLU A 40 -3.50 1.20 1.42
CA GLU A 40 -3.53 0.54 0.12
C GLU A 40 -3.95 -0.94 0.21
N ILE A 41 -3.55 -1.65 1.28
CA ILE A 41 -4.02 -3.02 1.55
C ILE A 41 -5.54 -3.04 1.71
N LEU A 42 -6.11 -2.06 2.42
CA LEU A 42 -7.55 -1.99 2.66
C LEU A 42 -8.40 -1.84 1.39
N ARG A 43 -7.81 -1.46 0.25
CA ARG A 43 -8.55 -1.42 -1.04
C ARG A 43 -8.93 -2.82 -1.54
N ALA A 44 -8.10 -3.82 -1.27
CA ALA A 44 -8.32 -5.22 -1.66
C ALA A 44 -7.50 -6.16 -0.74
N PRO A 45 -7.93 -6.36 0.52
CA PRO A 45 -7.17 -7.12 1.51
C PRO A 45 -6.85 -8.55 1.06
N GLU A 46 -7.75 -9.16 0.30
CA GLU A 46 -7.60 -10.50 -0.27
C GLU A 46 -6.48 -10.60 -1.33
N GLN A 47 -5.99 -9.48 -1.83
CA GLN A 47 -4.90 -9.40 -2.83
C GLN A 47 -3.55 -9.10 -2.19
N TYR A 48 -3.49 -8.83 -0.88
CA TYR A 48 -2.22 -8.70 -0.18
C TYR A 48 -1.56 -10.07 0.02
N LEU A 49 -0.24 -10.11 -0.11
CA LEU A 49 0.54 -11.35 -0.01
C LEU A 49 0.74 -11.76 1.46
N TRP A 50 -0.32 -12.26 2.11
CA TRP A 50 -0.31 -12.67 3.52
C TRP A 50 0.65 -13.81 3.86
N VAL A 51 1.15 -14.54 2.86
CA VAL A 51 2.18 -15.58 3.07
C VAL A 51 3.51 -15.01 3.54
N HIS A 52 3.76 -13.71 3.35
CA HIS A 52 4.95 -13.05 3.86
C HIS A 52 4.80 -12.79 5.37
N ARG A 53 5.66 -13.44 6.17
CA ARG A 53 5.77 -13.22 7.62
C ARG A 53 6.46 -11.90 7.94
N ARG A 54 5.70 -10.80 7.77
CA ARG A 54 6.16 -9.43 8.02
C ARG A 54 6.21 -9.08 9.52
N PHE A 55 5.47 -9.83 10.33
CA PHE A 55 5.44 -9.78 11.80
C PHE A 55 5.83 -11.15 12.35
#